data_AF-X1UNQ9-F1
#
_entry.id   AF-X1UNQ9-F1
#
_cell.length_a   1.000
_cell.length_b   1.000
_cell.length_c   1.000
_cell.angle_alpha   90.00
_cell.angle_beta   90.00
_cell.angle_gamma   90.00
#
_symmetry.space_group_name_H-M   'P 1'
#
loop_
_entity.id
_entity.type
_entity.pdbx_description
1 polymer ?
#
loop_
_entity_poly.entity_id
_entity_poly.type
_entity_poly.pdbx_seq_one_letter_code
_entity_poly.pdbx_strand_id
1 'polypeptide(L)'
;MEYFIDFFDFADVFFQFTDQIVSIYDGEYVEYTWNSFQIRKLGSGEKLEREPYQCKLDIEQAQKGEFPHYMLKEIHEQPEKAQAIINFLEESSQAREFALELKSESRVYLVGSSSSYNACVIGS
;
A
#
# COMPACT_ATOMS: atom_id res chain seq x y z
N MET A 1 20.47 -9.02 10.98
CA MET A 1 19.10 -9.16 10.46
C MET A 1 18.91 -8.00 9.51
N GLU A 2 18.60 -8.28 8.25
CA GLU A 2 18.47 -7.26 7.20
C GLU A 2 17.05 -6.69 7.24
N TYR A 3 16.93 -5.44 7.68
CA TYR A 3 15.67 -4.69 7.67
C TYR A 3 15.69 -3.69 6.54
N PHE A 4 14.57 -3.56 5.83
CA PHE A 4 14.38 -2.49 4.88
C PHE A 4 13.65 -1.32 5.55
N ILE A 5 14.29 -0.14 5.56
CA ILE A 5 13.70 1.09 6.08
C ILE A 5 13.07 1.81 4.90
N ASP A 6 11.74 1.91 4.93
CA ASP A 6 11.00 2.45 3.80
C ASP A 6 10.42 3.83 4.11
N PHE A 7 10.60 4.74 3.15
CA PHE A 7 10.03 6.08 3.14
C PHE A 7 8.85 6.21 2.13
N PHE A 8 8.68 5.25 1.21
CA PHE A 8 7.65 5.26 0.16
C PHE A 8 7.28 3.82 -0.23
N ASP A 9 6.01 3.47 -0.41
CA ASP A 9 5.53 2.12 -0.80
C ASP A 9 6.19 1.52 -2.10
N PHE A 10 7.47 1.17 -2.02
CA PHE A 10 8.32 0.52 -3.04
C PHE A 10 9.00 -0.73 -2.45
N ALA A 11 8.37 -1.28 -1.42
CA ALA A 11 8.67 -2.57 -0.80
C ALA A 11 8.97 -3.69 -1.81
N ASP A 12 8.31 -3.64 -2.97
CA ASP A 12 8.38 -4.63 -4.04
C ASP A 12 9.78 -4.82 -4.63
N VAL A 13 10.59 -3.76 -4.66
CA VAL A 13 11.95 -3.79 -5.22
C VAL A 13 12.93 -4.55 -4.30
N PHE A 14 12.63 -4.66 -3.00
CA PHE A 14 13.55 -5.18 -1.99
C PHE A 14 13.25 -6.61 -1.53
N PHE A 15 12.19 -7.24 -2.06
CA PHE A 15 11.79 -8.60 -1.69
C PHE A 15 12.85 -9.68 -1.92
N GLN A 16 13.78 -9.45 -2.86
CA GLN A 16 14.87 -10.39 -3.09
C GLN A 16 15.87 -10.43 -1.92
N PHE A 17 15.82 -9.43 -1.04
CA PHE A 17 16.75 -9.26 0.08
C PHE A 17 16.05 -9.48 1.43
N THR A 18 14.85 -8.91 1.64
CA THR A 18 14.10 -9.07 2.89
C THR A 18 12.60 -8.85 2.69
N ASP A 19 11.79 -9.51 3.53
CA ASP A 19 10.34 -9.28 3.64
C ASP A 19 9.97 -8.47 4.90
N GLN A 20 10.96 -8.07 5.70
CA GLN A 20 10.80 -7.29 6.93
C GLN A 20 10.96 -5.80 6.67
N ILE A 21 9.87 -5.06 6.82
CA ILE A 21 9.81 -3.63 6.51
C ILE A 21 9.51 -2.83 7.77
N VAL A 22 10.21 -1.70 7.90
CA VAL A 22 9.95 -0.70 8.93
C VAL A 22 9.58 0.61 8.24
N SER A 23 8.31 1.02 8.33
CA SER A 23 7.83 2.28 7.77
C SER A 23 8.27 3.47 8.61
N ILE A 24 8.66 4.56 7.94
CA ILE A 24 8.98 5.85 8.55
C ILE A 24 7.91 6.87 8.19
N TYR A 25 7.50 7.67 9.18
CA TYR A 25 6.45 8.67 9.01
C TYR A 25 7.01 10.10 9.00
N ASP A 26 6.16 11.04 8.57
CA ASP A 26 6.49 12.46 8.55
C ASP A 26 6.98 12.95 9.92
N GLY A 27 8.07 13.72 9.89
CA GLY A 27 8.69 14.23 11.12
C GLY A 27 9.49 13.17 11.88
N GLU A 28 9.81 12.04 11.27
CA GLU A 28 10.72 11.02 11.81
C GLU A 28 12.01 10.92 10.98
N TYR A 29 13.07 10.43 11.61
CA TYR A 29 14.31 10.04 10.94
C TYR A 29 14.88 8.76 11.55
N VAL A 30 15.79 8.12 10.84
CA VAL A 30 16.39 6.85 11.25
C VAL A 30 17.90 6.97 11.38
N GLU A 31 18.41 6.51 12.52
CA GLU A 31 19.81 6.20 12.72
C GLU A 31 19.97 4.68 12.52
N TYR A 32 20.87 4.26 11.63
CA TYR A 32 21.09 2.83 11.38
C TYR A 32 22.58 2.48 11.41
N THR A 33 22.86 1.24 11.79
CA THR A 33 24.17 0.59 11.74
C THR A 33 24.02 -0.73 11.00
N TRP A 34 25.13 -1.46 10.81
CA TRP A 34 25.10 -2.80 10.22
C TRP A 34 24.15 -3.78 10.93
N ASN A 35 23.89 -3.58 12.24
CA ASN A 35 23.20 -4.56 13.07
C ASN A 35 21.96 -3.99 13.78
N SER A 36 21.66 -2.71 13.65
CA SER A 36 20.56 -2.06 14.37
C SER A 36 20.03 -0.84 13.65
N PHE A 37 18.79 -0.48 13.94
CA PHE A 37 18.21 0.81 13.59
C PHE A 37 17.51 1.41 14.81
N GLN A 38 17.34 2.73 14.81
CA GLN A 38 16.54 3.45 15.80
C GLN A 38 15.80 4.57 15.08
N ILE A 39 14.48 4.60 15.24
CA ILE A 39 13.63 5.69 14.75
C ILE A 39 13.61 6.80 15.81
N ARG A 40 13.62 8.06 15.36
CA ARG A 40 13.52 9.23 16.22
C ARG A 40 12.60 10.30 15.66
N LYS A 41 11.97 11.07 16.54
CA LYS A 41 11.26 12.30 16.15
C LYS A 41 12.24 13.40 15.77
N LEU A 42 12.02 14.02 14.62
CA LEU A 42 12.82 15.13 14.11
C LEU A 42 12.84 16.33 15.07
N GLY A 43 11.69 16.66 15.67
CA GLY A 43 11.55 17.83 16.53
C GLY A 43 12.15 17.69 17.93
N SER A 44 12.10 16.51 18.54
CA SER A 44 12.50 16.29 19.95
C SER A 44 13.73 15.38 20.11
N GLY A 45 14.10 14.62 19.07
CA GLY A 45 15.11 13.55 19.17
C GLY A 45 14.65 12.33 19.99
N GLU A 46 13.40 12.32 20.44
CA GLU A 46 12.81 11.21 21.20
C GLU A 46 12.86 9.92 20.38
N LYS A 47 13.26 8.83 21.05
CA LYS A 47 13.31 7.50 20.46
C LYS A 47 11.90 6.94 20.27
N LEU A 48 11.66 6.35 19.11
CA LEU A 48 10.45 5.64 18.78
C LEU A 48 10.78 4.16 18.59
N GLU A 49 10.00 3.31 19.27
CA GLU A 49 10.02 1.86 19.09
C GLU A 49 8.99 1.49 18.04
N ARG A 50 9.41 0.73 17.02
CA ARG A 50 8.52 0.24 15.97
C ARG A 50 9.01 -1.11 15.51
N GLU A 51 8.14 -2.10 15.65
CA GLU A 51 8.41 -3.44 15.16
C GLU A 51 8.31 -3.48 13.63
N PRO A 52 9.23 -4.18 12.95
CA PRO A 52 9.07 -4.50 11.54
C PRO A 52 7.78 -5.27 11.30
N TYR A 53 7.13 -5.03 10.17
CA TYR A 53 6.06 -5.89 9.68
C TYR A 53 6.55 -6.73 8.51
N GLN A 54 5.97 -7.92 8.38
CA GLN A 54 6.21 -8.77 7.23
C GLN A 54 5.33 -8.31 6.08
N CYS A 55 5.94 -7.90 4.97
CA CYS A 55 5.20 -7.54 3.77
C CYS A 55 4.82 -8.81 2.99
N LYS A 56 3.52 -9.01 2.78
CA LYS A 56 2.95 -10.23 2.16
C LYS A 56 2.73 -10.11 0.65
N LEU A 57 3.39 -9.16 -0.01
CA LEU A 57 3.28 -9.04 -1.47
C LEU A 57 3.89 -10.29 -2.10
N ASP A 58 3.10 -10.94 -2.95
CA ASP A 58 3.52 -12.12 -3.69
C ASP A 58 4.43 -11.69 -4.84
N ILE A 59 5.70 -12.06 -4.76
CA ILE A 59 6.74 -11.71 -5.73
C ILE A 59 6.35 -12.19 -7.13
N GLU A 60 5.65 -13.33 -7.25
CA GLU A 60 5.20 -13.85 -8.55
C GLU A 60 4.15 -12.93 -9.19
N GLN A 61 3.26 -12.32 -8.39
CA GLN A 61 2.26 -11.36 -8.87
C GLN A 61 2.89 -10.04 -9.33
N ALA A 62 4.05 -9.67 -8.80
CA ALA A 62 4.79 -8.46 -9.20
C ALA A 62 5.61 -8.67 -10.50
N GLN A 63 5.80 -9.91 -10.95
CA GLN A 63 6.55 -10.22 -12.17
C GLN A 63 5.64 -10.25 -13.42
N LYS A 64 6.22 -10.15 -14.62
CA LYS A 64 5.45 -10.23 -15.88
C LYS A 64 4.82 -11.60 -16.14
N GLY A 65 5.34 -12.66 -15.49
CA GLY A 65 4.93 -14.04 -15.76
C GLY A 65 5.09 -14.40 -17.24
N GLU A 66 4.05 -14.99 -17.83
CA GLU A 66 4.02 -15.40 -19.25
C GLU A 66 3.81 -14.24 -20.24
N PHE A 67 3.50 -13.02 -19.77
CA PHE A 67 3.16 -11.91 -20.64
C PHE A 67 4.40 -11.14 -21.14
N PRO A 68 4.41 -10.68 -22.40
CA PRO A 68 5.52 -9.91 -22.94
C PRO A 68 5.62 -8.48 -22.37
N HIS A 69 4.51 -7.92 -21.87
CA HIS A 69 4.42 -6.57 -21.31
C HIS A 69 3.55 -6.54 -20.04
N TYR A 70 3.94 -5.74 -19.03
CA TYR A 70 3.16 -5.58 -17.78
C TYR A 70 1.73 -5.11 -18.04
N MET A 71 1.55 -4.14 -18.94
CA MET A 71 0.23 -3.64 -19.29
C MET A 71 -0.69 -4.75 -19.84
N LEU A 72 -0.16 -5.70 -20.60
CA LEU A 72 -0.97 -6.83 -21.09
C LEU A 72 -1.36 -7.75 -19.93
N LYS A 73 -0.42 -8.11 -19.05
CA LYS A 73 -0.72 -8.85 -17.82
C LYS A 73 -1.83 -8.18 -17.02
N GLU A 74 -1.68 -6.89 -16.71
CA GLU A 74 -2.63 -6.12 -15.92
C GLU A 74 -4.03 -6.08 -16.55
N ILE A 75 -4.13 -5.91 -17.87
CA ILE A 75 -5.42 -5.97 -18.59
C ILE A 75 -6.05 -7.36 -18.46
N HIS A 76 -5.26 -8.43 -18.62
CA HIS A 76 -5.74 -9.80 -18.52
C HIS A 76 -6.14 -10.21 -17.10
N GLU A 77 -5.53 -9.62 -16.07
CA GLU A 77 -5.82 -9.86 -14.66
C GLU A 77 -7.07 -9.12 -14.16
N GLN A 78 -7.60 -8.15 -14.91
CA GLN A 78 -8.76 -7.34 -14.50
C GLN A 78 -9.98 -8.17 -14.07
N PRO A 79 -10.39 -9.26 -14.75
CA PRO A 79 -11.56 -10.04 -14.34
C PRO A 79 -11.39 -10.66 -12.95
N GLU A 80 -10.21 -11.21 -12.67
CA GLU A 80 -9.89 -11.81 -11.36
C GLU A 80 -9.86 -10.74 -10.27
N LYS A 81 -9.17 -9.61 -10.52
CA LYS A 81 -9.10 -8.50 -9.58
C LYS A 81 -10.47 -7.88 -9.32
N ALA A 82 -11.31 -7.74 -10.33
CA ALA A 82 -12.68 -7.25 -10.18
C ALA A 82 -13.51 -8.20 -9.31
N GLN A 83 -13.44 -9.51 -9.53
CA GLN A 83 -14.14 -10.50 -8.71
C GLN A 83 -13.65 -10.47 -7.25
N ALA A 84 -12.34 -10.34 -7.03
CA ALA A 84 -11.77 -10.21 -5.70
C ALA A 84 -12.31 -8.97 -4.95
N ILE A 85 -12.43 -7.83 -5.64
CA ILE A 85 -13.03 -6.61 -5.08
C ILE A 85 -14.51 -6.83 -4.74
N ILE A 86 -15.29 -7.47 -5.62
CA ILE A 86 -16.70 -7.77 -5.36
C ILE A 86 -16.84 -8.64 -4.11
N ASN A 87 -16.10 -9.73 -4.01
CA ASN A 87 -16.12 -10.63 -2.85
C ASN A 87 -15.75 -9.87 -1.57
N PHE A 88 -14.71 -9.04 -1.62
CA PHE A 88 -14.31 -8.21 -0.48
C PHE A 88 -15.43 -7.26 -0.04
N LEU A 89 -16.12 -6.60 -0.97
CA LEU A 89 -17.21 -5.69 -0.66
C LEU A 89 -18.44 -6.40 -0.07
N GLU A 90 -18.70 -7.65 -0.47
CA GLU A 90 -19.79 -8.46 0.08
C GLU A 90 -19.49 -8.96 1.51
N GLU A 91 -18.23 -9.31 1.79
CA GLU A 91 -17.80 -9.90 3.06
C GLU A 91 -17.38 -8.85 4.11
N SER A 92 -16.87 -7.69 3.68
CA SER A 92 -16.32 -6.68 4.59
C SER A 92 -17.42 -5.87 5.28
N SER A 93 -17.54 -6.06 6.61
CA SER A 93 -18.41 -5.23 7.44
C SER A 93 -17.97 -3.77 7.44
N GLN A 94 -16.67 -3.50 7.38
CA GLN A 94 -16.11 -2.15 7.33
C GLN A 94 -16.48 -1.43 6.03
N ALA A 95 -16.40 -2.11 4.89
CA ALA A 95 -16.81 -1.54 3.60
C ALA A 95 -18.30 -1.17 3.63
N ARG A 96 -19.13 -2.00 4.24
CA ARG A 96 -20.56 -1.74 4.41
C ARG A 96 -20.83 -0.54 5.33
N GLU A 97 -20.15 -0.45 6.47
CA GLU A 97 -20.25 0.69 7.39
C GLU A 97 -19.84 2.00 6.71
N PHE A 98 -18.71 2.00 6.01
CA PHE A 98 -18.23 3.14 5.25
C PHE A 98 -19.23 3.58 4.17
N ALA A 99 -19.84 2.63 3.45
CA ALA A 99 -20.87 2.94 2.46
C ALA A 99 -22.13 3.57 3.08
N LEU A 100 -22.52 3.16 4.29
CA LEU A 100 -23.63 3.77 5.02
C LEU A 100 -23.30 5.20 5.49
N GLU A 101 -22.07 5.43 5.97
CA GLU A 101 -21.58 6.75 6.33
C GLU A 101 -21.59 7.68 5.12
N LEU A 102 -21.00 7.25 3.99
CA LEU A 102 -21.02 8.00 2.73
C LEU A 102 -22.44 8.35 2.28
N LYS A 103 -23.40 7.42 2.43
CA LYS A 103 -24.80 7.66 2.07
C LYS A 103 -25.50 8.67 2.98
N SER A 104 -25.04 8.81 4.22
CA SER A 104 -25.60 9.77 5.18
C SER A 104 -25.09 11.20 4.94
N GLU A 105 -24.02 11.35 4.16
CA GLU A 105 -23.42 12.65 3.89
C GLU A 105 -24.17 13.45 2.83
N SER A 106 -24.28 14.76 3.07
CA SER A 106 -24.96 15.68 2.16
C SER A 106 -24.10 16.09 0.95
N ARG A 107 -22.78 15.93 1.06
CA ARG A 107 -21.80 16.31 0.03
C ARG A 107 -20.61 15.37 0.08
N VAL A 108 -20.33 14.73 -1.06
CA VAL A 108 -19.17 13.85 -1.25
C VAL A 108 -18.28 14.45 -2.33
N TYR A 109 -16.96 14.47 -2.10
CA TYR A 109 -15.97 14.93 -3.07
C TYR A 109 -15.04 13.78 -3.44
N LEU A 110 -14.98 13.45 -4.73
CA LEU A 110 -14.02 12.50 -5.27
C LEU A 110 -12.84 13.29 -5.87
N VAL A 111 -11.63 13.06 -5.36
CA VAL A 111 -10.42 13.77 -5.79
C VAL A 111 -9.41 12.76 -6.32
N GLY A 112 -8.96 12.97 -7.56
CA GLY A 112 -7.97 12.13 -8.22
C GLY A 112 -7.26 12.91 -9.32
N SER A 113 -6.17 12.35 -9.85
CA SER A 113 -5.43 12.90 -10.98
C SER A 113 -5.39 11.90 -12.15
N SER A 114 -5.43 12.41 -13.40
CA SER A 114 -5.30 11.58 -14.62
C SER A 114 -6.31 10.42 -14.69
N SER A 115 -5.88 9.16 -14.86
CA SER A 115 -6.77 7.99 -14.88
C SER A 115 -7.63 7.88 -13.62
N SER A 116 -7.12 8.26 -12.45
CA SER A 116 -7.89 8.30 -11.21
C SER A 116 -8.95 9.40 -11.23
N TYR A 117 -8.67 10.55 -11.88
CA TYR A 117 -9.70 11.56 -12.14
C TYR A 117 -10.81 11.02 -13.04
N ASN A 118 -10.47 10.27 -14.10
CA ASN A 118 -11.48 9.64 -14.94
C ASN A 118 -12.35 8.65 -14.16
N ALA A 119 -11.76 7.89 -13.22
CA ALA A 119 -12.51 7.03 -12.31
C ALA A 119 -13.44 7.84 -11.39
N CYS A 120 -12.98 8.97 -10.84
CA CYS A 120 -13.83 9.88 -10.05
C CYS A 120 -15.02 10.41 -10.85
N VAL A 121 -14.81 10.79 -12.12
CA VAL A 121 -15.89 11.29 -13.01
C VAL A 121 -16.91 10.20 -13.32
N ILE A 122 -16.48 8.95 -13.47
CA ILE A 122 -17.39 7.82 -13.71
C ILE A 122 -18.15 7.43 -12.44
N GLY A 123 -17.52 7.54 -11.26
CA GLY A 123 -18.09 7.15 -9.98
C GLY A 123 -18.90 8.24 -9.25
N SER A 124 -18.92 9.47 -9.75
CA SER A 124 -19.67 10.60 -9.17
C SER A 124 -21.16 10.59 -9.48
#